data_AF-A0A5C0ZE83-F1
#
_entry.id   AF-A0A5C0ZE83-F1
#
_cell.length_a   1.000
_cell.length_b   1.000
_cell.length_c   1.000
_cell.angle_alpha   90.00
_cell.angle_beta   90.00
_cell.angle_gamma   90.00
#
_symmetry.space_group_name_H-M   'P 1'
#
loop_
_entity.id
_entity.type
_entity.pdbx_description
1 polymer ?
#
loop_
_entity_poly.entity_id
_entity_poly.type
_entity_poly.pdbx_seq_one_letter_code
_entity_poly.pdbx_strand_id
1 'polypeptide(L)'
;MNSKKVYIKNNRRTILIYILSILLALMWAAAAFGKLTDLDNFHNELVKSPLLEGFANTVKWVVPCGELLLAIALIYRATQLFAFYTSVFLLSLFIAYIVVIIRFSYYDIPCACSGFAEGLSWEGHLIFNASCMILAIVAIFISQENQQGSNTGLRRYCTIGQKPARKKWCYTFFSYRL
;
A
#
# COMPACT_ATOMS: atom_id res chain seq x y z
N MET A 1 -7.87 16.21 -34.89
CA MET A 1 -8.09 16.51 -33.47
C MET A 1 -8.27 15.21 -32.70
N ASN A 2 -7.34 14.92 -31.80
CA ASN A 2 -7.19 13.64 -31.13
C ASN A 2 -8.22 13.54 -29.98
N SER A 3 -9.30 12.78 -30.21
CA SER A 3 -10.29 12.50 -29.17
C SER A 3 -9.61 11.65 -28.09
N LYS A 4 -9.14 12.30 -27.02
CA LYS A 4 -8.79 11.60 -25.78
C LYS A 4 -10.05 10.89 -25.31
N LYS A 5 -10.20 9.61 -25.67
CA LYS A 5 -11.11 8.71 -24.97
C LYS A 5 -10.56 8.58 -23.55
N VAL A 6 -11.05 9.46 -22.67
CA VAL A 6 -11.06 9.24 -21.23
C VAL A 6 -11.79 7.92 -21.05
N TYR A 7 -11.04 6.82 -20.91
CA TYR A 7 -11.60 5.50 -20.62
C TYR A 7 -12.34 5.60 -19.28
N ILE A 8 -13.66 5.80 -19.34
CA ILE A 8 -14.55 5.68 -18.18
C ILE A 8 -14.64 4.18 -17.87
N LYS A 9 -13.62 3.73 -17.15
CA LYS A 9 -13.45 2.42 -16.53
C LYS A 9 -14.63 2.20 -15.57
N ASN A 10 -15.34 1.07 -15.73
CA ASN A 10 -16.57 0.67 -15.03
C ASN A 10 -16.78 1.39 -13.67
N ASN A 11 -17.76 2.30 -13.62
CA ASN A 11 -17.88 3.35 -12.60
C ASN A 11 -17.84 2.80 -11.16
N ARG A 12 -18.54 1.68 -10.90
CA ARG A 12 -18.63 1.10 -9.55
C ARG A 12 -17.29 0.59 -9.02
N ARG A 13 -16.54 -0.17 -9.83
CA ARG A 13 -15.23 -0.71 -9.41
C ARG A 13 -14.20 0.39 -9.21
N THR A 14 -14.23 1.39 -10.09
CA THR A 14 -13.36 2.55 -9.98
C THR A 14 -13.64 3.33 -8.69
N ILE A 15 -14.92 3.58 -8.38
CA ILE A 15 -15.34 4.22 -7.12
C ILE A 15 -14.87 3.40 -5.91
N LEU A 16 -15.07 2.07 -5.92
CA LEU A 16 -14.62 1.21 -4.81
C LEU A 16 -13.10 1.29 -4.59
N ILE A 17 -12.29 1.25 -5.66
CA ILE A 17 -10.85 1.41 -5.54
C ILE A 17 -10.51 2.77 -4.92
N TYR A 18 -11.16 3.86 -5.35
CA TYR A 18 -10.92 5.18 -4.77
C TYR A 18 -11.29 5.24 -3.28
N ILE A 19 -12.42 4.67 -2.87
CA ILE A 19 -12.83 4.61 -1.46
C ILE A 19 -11.80 3.86 -0.63
N LEU A 20 -11.38 2.66 -1.05
CA LEU A 20 -10.38 1.85 -0.36
C LEU A 20 -9.03 2.58 -0.27
N SER A 21 -8.66 3.27 -1.35
CA SER A 21 -7.41 4.04 -1.43
C SER A 21 -7.40 5.23 -0.47
N ILE A 22 -8.50 5.98 -0.40
CA ILE A 22 -8.63 7.12 0.51
C ILE A 22 -8.64 6.64 1.96
N LEU A 23 -9.35 5.55 2.27
CA LEU A 23 -9.39 4.97 3.60
C LEU A 23 -7.98 4.56 4.08
N LEU A 24 -7.23 3.84 3.24
CA LEU A 24 -5.84 3.47 3.55
C LEU A 24 -4.90 4.68 3.61
N ALA A 25 -5.09 5.67 2.73
CA ALA A 25 -4.27 6.89 2.74
C ALA A 25 -4.47 7.69 4.03
N LEU A 26 -5.72 7.84 4.48
CA LEU A 26 -6.03 8.50 5.75
C LEU A 26 -5.44 7.75 6.94
N MET A 27 -5.52 6.42 6.95
CA MET A 27 -4.91 5.58 7.99
C MET A 27 -3.39 5.81 8.05
N TRP A 28 -2.69 5.71 6.91
CA TRP A 28 -1.24 5.91 6.85
C TRP A 28 -0.84 7.34 7.22
N ALA A 29 -1.59 8.34 6.76
CA ALA A 29 -1.34 9.73 7.11
C ALA A 29 -1.54 9.97 8.61
N ALA A 30 -2.63 9.48 9.20
CA ALA A 30 -2.89 9.59 10.63
C ALA A 30 -1.78 8.93 11.47
N ALA A 31 -1.32 7.73 11.06
CA ALA A 31 -0.21 7.04 11.70
C ALA A 31 1.12 7.81 11.61
N ALA A 32 1.40 8.43 10.47
CA ALA A 32 2.60 9.24 10.26
C ALA A 32 2.56 10.52 11.10
N PHE A 33 1.44 11.24 11.05
CA PHE A 33 1.28 12.48 11.78
C PHE A 33 1.38 12.26 13.29
N GLY A 34 0.72 11.24 13.85
CA GLY A 34 0.83 10.93 15.28
C GLY A 34 2.27 10.69 15.74
N LYS A 35 3.10 10.04 14.90
CA LYS A 35 4.53 9.84 15.20
C LYS A 35 5.36 11.09 15.03
N LEU A 36 5.06 11.92 14.03
CA LEU A 36 5.81 13.15 13.75
C LEU A 36 5.53 14.25 14.78
N THR A 37 4.29 14.32 15.30
CA THR A 37 3.93 15.29 16.34
C THR A 37 4.60 15.00 17.67
N ASP A 38 4.88 13.74 17.98
CA ASP A 38 5.52 13.31 19.23
C ASP A 38 6.68 12.35 18.97
N LEU A 39 7.65 12.85 18.19
CA LEU A 39 8.84 12.11 17.76
C LEU A 39 9.69 11.61 18.93
N ASP A 40 9.74 12.38 20.03
CA ASP A 40 10.52 12.03 21.21
C ASP A 40 9.88 10.87 21.97
N ASN A 41 8.55 10.86 22.14
CA ASN A 41 7.86 9.71 22.71
C ASN A 41 7.97 8.49 21.80
N PHE A 42 7.80 8.65 20.49
CA PHE A 42 8.02 7.56 19.53
C PHE A 42 9.42 6.96 19.67
N HIS A 43 10.46 7.80 19.77
CA HIS A 43 11.83 7.32 19.99
C HIS A 43 12.00 6.59 21.32
N ASN A 44 11.46 7.13 22.42
CA ASN A 44 11.56 6.51 23.74
C ASN A 44 10.86 5.14 23.78
N GLU A 45 9.78 4.96 23.03
CA GLU A 45 9.10 3.67 22.91
C GLU A 45 9.86 2.68 22.01
N LEU A 46 10.54 3.16 20.96
CA LEU A 46 11.43 2.32 20.14
C LEU A 46 12.62 1.77 20.95
N VAL A 47 13.20 2.59 21.84
CA VAL A 47 14.31 2.18 22.71
C VAL A 47 13.90 1.11 23.72
N LYS A 48 12.64 1.12 24.17
CA LYS A 48 12.11 0.08 25.08
C LYS A 48 11.92 -1.28 24.38
N SER A 49 11.89 -1.31 23.05
CA SER A 49 11.76 -2.54 22.28
C SER A 49 13.15 -3.14 22.04
N PRO A 50 13.48 -4.31 22.61
CA PRO A 50 14.82 -4.91 22.50
C PRO A 50 15.23 -5.23 21.06
N LEU A 51 14.27 -5.35 20.14
CA LEU A 51 14.51 -5.58 18.71
C LEU A 51 14.87 -4.30 17.94
N LEU A 52 14.43 -3.13 18.43
CA LEU A 52 14.53 -1.85 17.73
C LEU A 52 15.45 -0.85 18.43
N GLU A 53 15.90 -1.12 19.65
CA GLU A 53 16.77 -0.24 20.43
C GLU A 53 17.99 0.25 19.61
N GLY A 54 18.73 -0.67 18.98
CA GLY A 54 19.91 -0.35 18.18
C GLY A 54 19.61 0.44 16.88
N PHE A 55 18.35 0.44 16.43
CA PHE A 55 17.91 1.13 15.22
C PHE A 55 16.97 2.30 15.50
N ALA A 56 16.69 2.63 16.77
CA ALA A 56 15.67 3.59 17.17
C ALA A 56 15.86 4.96 16.50
N ASN A 57 17.11 5.43 16.41
CA ASN A 57 17.44 6.71 15.76
C ASN A 57 17.17 6.75 14.26
N THR A 58 17.26 5.61 13.57
CA THR A 58 16.97 5.52 12.13
C THR A 58 15.47 5.30 11.92
N VAL A 59 14.89 4.36 12.68
CA VAL A 59 13.48 3.97 12.59
C VAL A 59 12.55 5.14 12.93
N LYS A 60 12.94 6.01 13.88
CA LYS A 60 12.15 7.21 14.25
C LYS A 60 11.83 8.12 13.07
N TRP A 61 12.70 8.18 12.06
CA TRP A 61 12.49 8.98 10.85
C TRP A 61 11.95 8.13 9.69
N VAL A 62 12.54 6.95 9.46
CA VAL A 62 12.21 6.12 8.30
C VAL A 62 10.74 5.68 8.31
N VAL A 63 10.22 5.29 9.47
CA VAL A 63 8.84 4.81 9.59
C VAL A 63 7.83 5.92 9.25
N PRO A 64 7.78 7.06 9.96
CA PRO A 64 6.80 8.09 9.65
C PRO A 64 6.97 8.69 8.24
N CYS A 65 8.20 8.83 7.75
CA CYS A 65 8.42 9.27 6.37
C CYS A 65 7.88 8.26 5.36
N GLY A 66 8.10 6.96 5.58
CA GLY A 66 7.58 5.89 4.71
C GLY A 66 6.05 5.84 4.71
N GLU A 67 5.42 6.02 5.87
CA GLU A 67 3.97 6.09 6.03
C GLU A 67 3.37 7.29 5.26
N LEU A 68 3.99 8.47 5.36
CA LEU A 68 3.55 9.65 4.63
C LEU A 68 3.72 9.49 3.11
N LEU A 69 4.85 8.95 2.66
CA LEU A 69 5.09 8.66 1.25
C LEU A 69 4.05 7.68 0.69
N LEU A 70 3.66 6.67 1.47
CA LEU A 70 2.61 5.73 1.08
C LEU A 70 1.22 6.36 1.02
N ALA A 71 0.88 7.21 1.98
CA ALA A 71 -0.37 7.96 1.97
C ALA A 71 -0.49 8.80 0.68
N ILE A 72 0.60 9.47 0.29
CA ILE A 72 0.68 10.25 -0.95
C ILE A 72 0.59 9.33 -2.17
N ALA A 73 1.32 8.22 -2.20
CA ALA A 73 1.34 7.28 -3.32
C ALA A 73 -0.01 6.61 -3.59
N LEU A 74 -0.85 6.44 -2.56
CA LEU A 74 -2.22 5.94 -2.68
C LEU A 74 -3.15 6.95 -3.38
N ILE A 75 -2.89 8.25 -3.31
CA ILE A 75 -3.74 9.27 -3.95
C ILE A 75 -3.52 9.30 -5.47
N TYR A 76 -2.29 9.07 -5.92
CA TYR A 76 -1.95 9.13 -7.35
C TYR A 76 -2.29 7.83 -8.08
N ARG A 77 -3.19 7.94 -9.09
CA ARG A 77 -3.67 6.80 -9.90
C ARG A 77 -2.55 5.99 -10.58
N ALA A 78 -1.41 6.62 -10.89
CA ALA A 78 -0.27 5.96 -11.53
C ALA A 78 0.47 5.02 -10.57
N THR A 79 0.59 5.39 -9.29
CA THR A 79 1.32 4.64 -8.26
C THR A 79 0.40 3.79 -7.38
N GLN A 80 -0.91 3.98 -7.49
CA GLN A 80 -1.90 3.38 -6.61
C GLN A 80 -1.79 1.86 -6.46
N LEU A 81 -1.59 1.11 -7.57
CA LEU A 81 -1.45 -0.34 -7.49
C LEU A 81 -0.19 -0.76 -6.72
N PHE A 82 0.93 -0.08 -6.99
CA PHE A 82 2.18 -0.30 -6.26
C PHE A 82 2.05 0.07 -4.77
N ALA A 83 1.32 1.14 -4.46
CA ALA A 83 1.06 1.57 -3.10
C ALA A 83 0.20 0.57 -2.32
N PHE A 84 -0.77 -0.10 -2.95
CA PHE A 84 -1.51 -1.20 -2.31
C PHE A 84 -0.60 -2.39 -2.00
N TYR A 85 0.26 -2.83 -2.93
CA TYR A 85 1.23 -3.90 -2.65
C TYR A 85 2.17 -3.54 -1.51
N THR A 86 2.68 -2.30 -1.51
CA THR A 86 3.57 -1.83 -0.45
C THR A 86 2.83 -1.71 0.89
N SER A 87 1.55 -1.34 0.88
CA SER A 87 0.71 -1.35 2.08
C SER A 87 0.56 -2.75 2.66
N VAL A 88 0.29 -3.77 1.82
CA VAL A 88 0.23 -5.17 2.26
C VAL A 88 1.55 -5.62 2.86
N PHE A 89 2.67 -5.28 2.21
CA PHE A 89 4.00 -5.61 2.71
C PHE A 89 4.29 -4.98 4.09
N LEU A 90 4.08 -3.66 4.24
CA LEU A 90 4.31 -3.00 5.53
C LEU A 90 3.35 -3.49 6.62
N LEU A 91 2.06 -3.68 6.31
CA LEU A 91 1.11 -4.24 7.27
C LEU A 91 1.52 -5.65 7.72
N SER A 92 2.07 -6.46 6.81
CA SER A 92 2.63 -7.77 7.16
C SER A 92 3.82 -7.67 8.12
N LEU A 93 4.73 -6.71 7.89
CA LEU A 93 5.84 -6.44 8.80
C LEU A 93 5.35 -5.97 10.19
N PHE A 94 4.36 -5.08 10.23
CA PHE A 94 3.77 -4.64 11.50
C PHE A 94 3.10 -5.79 12.26
N ILE A 95 2.33 -6.63 11.57
CA ILE A 95 1.71 -7.81 12.20
C ILE A 95 2.78 -8.77 12.71
N ALA A 96 3.81 -9.07 11.91
CA ALA A 96 4.91 -9.94 12.31
C ALA A 96 5.63 -9.39 13.56
N TYR A 97 5.92 -8.08 13.58
CA TYR A 97 6.51 -7.41 14.74
C TYR A 97 5.65 -7.54 16.00
N ILE A 98 4.35 -7.26 15.90
CA ILE A 98 3.40 -7.41 17.03
C ILE A 98 3.37 -8.86 17.53
N VAL A 99 3.30 -9.84 16.63
CA VAL A 99 3.29 -11.26 16.99
C VAL A 99 4.57 -11.65 17.73
N VAL A 100 5.74 -11.18 17.29
CA VAL A 100 7.02 -11.42 17.96
C VAL A 100 7.00 -10.80 19.35
N ILE A 101 6.57 -9.54 19.50
CA ILE A 101 6.50 -8.90 20.81
C ILE A 101 5.55 -9.64 21.75
N ILE A 102 4.36 -10.03 21.32
CA ILE A 102 3.41 -10.79 22.17
C ILE A 102 4.01 -12.12 22.64
N ARG A 103 4.85 -12.76 21.81
CA ARG A 103 5.45 -14.08 22.14
C ARG A 103 6.70 -14.00 23.01
N PHE A 104 7.49 -12.94 22.88
CA PHE A 104 8.81 -12.83 23.52
C PHE A 104 8.89 -11.79 24.64
N SER A 105 7.89 -10.93 24.79
CA SER A 105 7.87 -9.89 25.82
C SER A 105 7.01 -10.35 26.99
N TYR A 106 7.61 -10.46 28.17
CA TYR A 106 6.87 -10.70 29.42
C TYR A 106 6.22 -9.42 29.99
N TYR A 107 6.55 -8.25 29.43
CA TYR A 107 6.07 -6.94 29.87
C TYR A 107 5.26 -6.25 28.77
N ASP A 108 4.27 -5.47 29.18
CA ASP A 108 3.46 -4.60 28.32
C ASP A 108 4.28 -3.41 27.79
N ILE A 109 5.13 -3.66 26.79
CA ILE A 109 5.95 -2.62 26.15
C ILE A 109 5.06 -1.74 25.27
N PRO A 110 4.74 -0.48 25.60
CA PRO A 110 3.84 0.32 24.77
C PRO A 110 4.35 0.40 23.32
N CYS A 111 3.51 -0.04 22.38
CA CYS A 111 3.86 -0.06 20.96
C CYS A 111 3.65 1.33 20.37
N ALA A 112 4.78 1.96 20.05
CA ALA A 112 4.87 3.25 19.38
C ALA A 112 4.31 3.29 17.95
N CYS A 113 4.01 2.13 17.37
CA CYS A 113 3.81 1.98 15.95
C CYS A 113 2.47 2.55 15.43
N SER A 114 1.57 2.98 16.32
CA SER A 114 0.22 3.44 15.95
C SER A 114 -0.19 4.69 16.72
N GLY A 115 0.46 5.82 16.44
CA GLY A 115 0.13 7.15 17.01
C GLY A 115 -1.27 7.71 16.71
N PHE A 116 -2.20 6.92 16.14
CA PHE A 116 -3.62 7.27 16.01
C PHE A 116 -4.53 6.40 16.90
N ALA A 117 -4.01 5.30 17.43
CA ALA A 117 -4.74 4.29 18.18
C ALA A 117 -4.19 4.17 19.61
N GLU A 118 -3.99 5.32 20.26
CA GLU A 118 -3.64 5.40 21.68
C GLU A 118 -4.76 4.71 22.49
N GLY A 119 -4.48 3.53 23.05
CA GLY A 119 -5.42 2.78 23.88
C GLY A 119 -5.99 1.49 23.27
N LEU A 120 -5.58 1.07 22.06
CA LEU A 120 -5.89 -0.29 21.61
C LEU A 120 -4.98 -1.31 22.30
N SER A 121 -5.56 -2.45 22.69
CA SER A 121 -4.76 -3.60 23.12
C SER A 121 -3.96 -4.14 21.93
N TRP A 122 -2.91 -4.91 22.21
CA TRP A 122 -2.11 -5.59 21.19
C TRP A 122 -2.94 -6.41 20.21
N GLU A 123 -3.93 -7.14 20.72
CA GLU A 123 -4.87 -7.89 19.91
C GLU A 123 -5.72 -6.97 19.03
N GLY A 124 -6.15 -5.83 19.58
CA GLY A 124 -6.84 -4.78 18.84
C GLY A 124 -6.02 -4.26 17.67
N HIS A 125 -4.74 -3.96 17.86
CA HIS A 125 -3.84 -3.55 16.78
C HIS A 125 -3.63 -4.63 15.73
N LEU A 126 -3.52 -5.89 16.15
CA LEU A 126 -3.37 -7.01 15.25
C LEU A 126 -4.62 -7.18 14.36
N ILE A 127 -5.82 -7.09 14.95
CA ILE A 127 -7.09 -7.14 14.23
C ILE A 127 -7.22 -5.94 13.28
N PHE A 128 -6.88 -4.73 13.74
CA PHE A 128 -6.93 -3.54 12.91
C PHE A 128 -6.01 -3.66 11.69
N ASN A 129 -4.73 -3.99 11.90
CA ASN A 129 -3.76 -4.15 10.81
C ASN A 129 -4.17 -5.27 9.84
N ALA A 130 -4.68 -6.39 10.36
CA ALA A 130 -5.19 -7.48 9.53
C ALA A 130 -6.40 -7.03 8.69
N SER A 131 -7.32 -6.25 9.25
CA SER A 131 -8.47 -5.72 8.52
C SER A 131 -8.04 -4.78 7.37
N CYS A 132 -7.09 -3.88 7.64
CA CYS A 132 -6.52 -2.99 6.63
C CYS A 132 -5.77 -3.75 5.54
N MET A 133 -5.08 -4.83 5.91
CA MET A 133 -4.37 -5.70 4.96
C MET A 133 -5.35 -6.40 4.02
N ILE A 134 -6.47 -6.91 4.54
CA ILE A 134 -7.54 -7.50 3.73
C ILE A 134 -8.11 -6.47 2.75
N LEU A 135 -8.36 -5.23 3.20
CA LEU A 135 -8.85 -4.15 2.33
C LEU A 135 -7.86 -3.84 1.20
N ALA A 136 -6.56 -3.80 1.49
CA ALA A 136 -5.53 -3.58 0.48
C ALA A 136 -5.47 -4.74 -0.54
N ILE A 137 -5.59 -6.00 -0.07
CA ILE A 137 -5.64 -7.18 -0.93
C ILE A 137 -6.87 -7.15 -1.86
N VAL A 138 -8.05 -6.82 -1.32
CA VAL A 138 -9.28 -6.65 -2.11
C VAL A 138 -9.09 -5.56 -3.17
N ALA A 139 -8.47 -4.43 -2.81
CA ALA A 139 -8.19 -3.34 -3.76
C ALA A 139 -7.27 -3.79 -4.90
N ILE A 140 -6.26 -4.64 -4.62
CA ILE A 140 -5.36 -5.22 -5.63
C ILE A 140 -6.15 -6.10 -6.60
N PHE A 141 -6.96 -7.04 -6.10
CA PHE A 141 -7.73 -7.94 -6.94
C PHE A 141 -8.69 -7.18 -7.88
N ILE A 142 -9.43 -6.21 -7.34
CA ILE A 142 -10.34 -5.37 -8.15
C ILE A 142 -9.56 -4.55 -9.19
N SER A 143 -8.36 -4.07 -8.83
CA SER A 143 -7.51 -3.28 -9.72
C SER A 143 -6.97 -4.08 -10.89
N GLN A 144 -6.56 -5.33 -10.68
CA GLN A 144 -6.00 -6.22 -11.70
C GLN A 144 -7.05 -6.69 -12.71
N GLU A 145 -8.22 -7.12 -12.24
CA GLU A 145 -9.31 -7.56 -13.13
C GLU A 145 -9.73 -6.44 -14.10
N ASN A 146 -9.69 -5.20 -13.61
CA ASN A 146 -10.07 -4.02 -14.36
C ASN A 146 -8.99 -3.57 -15.38
N GLN A 147 -7.77 -4.12 -15.34
CA GLN A 147 -6.78 -3.95 -16.41
C GLN A 147 -6.87 -5.05 -17.48
N GLN A 148 -7.27 -6.27 -17.10
CA GLN A 148 -7.39 -7.40 -18.03
C GLN A 148 -8.50 -7.20 -19.06
N GLY A 149 -9.67 -6.67 -18.68
CA GLY A 149 -10.79 -6.41 -19.60
C GLY A 149 -10.51 -5.35 -20.68
N SER A 150 -9.53 -4.47 -20.48
CA SER A 150 -9.11 -3.46 -21.47
C SER A 150 -8.25 -4.07 -22.59
N ASN A 151 -7.42 -5.07 -22.27
CA ASN A 151 -6.48 -5.66 -23.22
C ASN A 151 -7.10 -6.76 -24.11
N THR A 152 -8.15 -7.46 -23.64
CA THR A 152 -8.86 -8.48 -24.45
C THR A 152 -9.70 -7.89 -25.57
N GLY A 153 -10.18 -6.64 -25.44
CA GLY A 153 -10.89 -5.92 -26.51
C GLY A 153 -9.99 -5.53 -27.69
N LEU A 154 -8.76 -5.10 -27.41
CA LEU A 154 -7.76 -4.77 -28.44
C LEU A 154 -7.26 -6.03 -29.19
N ARG A 155 -7.29 -7.20 -28.54
CA ARG A 155 -6.93 -8.48 -29.17
C ARG A 155 -7.95 -8.95 -30.20
N ARG A 156 -9.24 -8.62 -30.05
CA ARG A 156 -10.30 -9.02 -31.00
C ARG A 156 -10.38 -8.12 -32.25
N TYR A 157 -9.97 -6.85 -32.14
CA TYR A 157 -9.95 -5.95 -33.31
C TYR A 157 -8.84 -6.29 -34.31
N CYS A 158 -7.79 -7.01 -33.90
CA CYS A 158 -6.75 -7.49 -34.81
C CYS A 158 -7.11 -8.81 -35.51
N THR A 159 -8.23 -9.47 -35.14
CA THR A 159 -8.66 -10.75 -35.73
C THR A 159 -9.76 -10.65 -36.78
N ILE A 160 -10.26 -9.45 -37.08
CA ILE A 160 -11.24 -9.22 -38.16
C ILE A 160 -10.56 -8.38 -39.25
N GLY A 161 -9.84 -9.06 -40.14
CA GLY A 161 -9.40 -8.47 -41.41
C GLY A 161 -7.93 -8.06 -41.49
N GLN A 162 -7.04 -9.03 -41.71
CA GLN A 162 -6.20 -9.11 -42.93
C GLN A 162 -5.25 -10.31 -42.88
N LYS A 163 -5.17 -11.04 -43.99
CA LYS A 163 -4.18 -12.09 -44.27
C LYS A 163 -2.77 -11.49 -44.44
N PRO A 164 -1.70 -12.31 -44.35
CA PRO A 164 -0.41 -11.91 -43.79
C PRO A 164 0.61 -11.44 -44.84
N ALA A 165 1.48 -10.50 -44.47
CA ALA A 165 2.74 -10.26 -45.16
C ALA A 165 3.85 -9.80 -44.20
N ARG A 166 4.77 -10.74 -43.94
CA ARG A 166 6.18 -10.64 -43.54
C ARG A 166 6.74 -9.39 -42.80
N LYS A 167 7.24 -9.72 -41.60
CA LYS A 167 8.56 -9.37 -40.98
C LYS A 167 8.75 -7.90 -40.54
N LYS A 168 8.68 -7.65 -39.22
CA LYS A 168 9.82 -7.40 -38.27
C LYS A 168 10.66 -6.19 -38.71
N TRP A 169 10.72 -5.09 -37.97
CA TRP A 169 11.28 -5.00 -36.60
C TRP A 169 10.56 -3.95 -35.73
N CYS A 170 10.18 -4.37 -34.52
CA CYS A 170 9.81 -3.48 -33.41
C CYS A 170 11.08 -2.88 -32.79
N TYR A 171 11.19 -1.56 -32.81
CA TYR A 171 11.92 -0.82 -31.79
C TYR A 171 10.89 -0.03 -31.00
N THR A 172 10.58 -0.50 -29.79
CA THR A 172 9.95 0.30 -28.74
C THR A 172 10.23 -0.45 -27.45
N PHE A 173 11.23 0.03 -26.73
CA PHE A 173 11.02 0.85 -25.53
C PHE A 173 10.87 -0.04 -24.30
N PHE A 174 12.02 -0.23 -23.65
CA PHE A 174 12.21 -0.20 -22.21
C PHE A 174 10.91 -0.03 -21.40
N SER A 175 10.42 -1.13 -20.83
CA SER A 175 9.44 -1.06 -19.75
C SER A 175 9.71 -2.20 -18.78
N TYR A 176 10.27 -1.80 -17.65
CA TYR A 176 10.50 -2.51 -16.39
C TYR A 176 9.89 -3.91 -16.28
N ARG A 177 10.76 -4.90 -16.40
CA ARG A 177 10.62 -6.25 -15.86
C ARG A 177 12.01 -6.62 -15.36
N LEU A 178 12.16 -6.75 -14.04
CA LEU A 178 13.26 -7.55 -13.48
C LEU A 178 13.00 -9.02 -13.83
#